data_AF-A0A7C7RB03-F1
#
_entry.id   AF-A0A7C7RB03-F1
#
_cell.length_a   1.000
_cell.length_b   1.000
_cell.length_c   1.000
_cell.angle_alpha   90.00
_cell.angle_beta   90.00
_cell.angle_gamma   90.00
#
_symmetry.space_group_name_H-M   'P 1'
#
loop_
_entity.id
_entity.type
_entity.pdbx_description
1 polymer ?
#
loop_
_entity_poly.entity_id
_entity_poly.type
_entity_poly.pdbx_seq_one_letter_code
_entity_poly.pdbx_strand_id
1 'polypeptide(L)'
;MSLWMNRATAILHDERGSALAMAMIFTVALTISGLAFLKMGEDEVISVKRQMDKIQALHLAEGGIRRALWRMERLPESEWTTWATFSDTNGTGAVETVYDSTSMVLTSTATIGKVVRTVMIEVEVDRPTDHIVAYTSGLIVHGSSGTFSSPDTVQFDALPTVDLDYYRNLASYVYGRPDSLVTKKFDTTLGDGIHFVYGDADIKTGTQLNGTIVATGTIRFYGETTINAQQVPLESPYYPAYYPAVIGASAAESSVEGGSPNLVINGMLYSAGSVDLNPVEINGPIVAPLVELSGSFDLTYDERYSLKPPGFQWPVGSFSVNIGSWAEE
;
A
#
# COMPACT_ATOMS: atom_id res chain seq x y z
N MET A 1 -81.57 -66.80 20.00
CA MET A 1 -80.36 -66.36 19.28
C MET A 1 -80.69 -65.57 18.01
N SER A 2 -81.73 -64.72 18.02
CA SER A 2 -82.12 -63.87 16.86
C SER A 2 -82.32 -62.39 17.23
N LEU A 3 -82.28 -62.04 18.52
CA LEU A 3 -82.38 -60.66 19.01
C LEU A 3 -81.03 -59.92 19.08
N TRP A 4 -79.91 -60.64 19.03
CA TRP A 4 -78.56 -60.06 19.00
C TRP A 4 -78.08 -59.67 17.59
N MET A 5 -78.69 -60.22 16.54
CA MET A 5 -78.29 -59.94 15.15
C MET A 5 -78.87 -58.62 14.62
N ASN A 6 -80.03 -58.18 15.12
CA ASN A 6 -80.67 -56.93 14.65
C ASN A 6 -80.09 -55.64 15.28
N ARG A 7 -79.33 -55.73 16.38
CA ARG A 7 -78.62 -54.57 16.94
C ARG A 7 -77.27 -54.31 16.28
N ALA A 8 -76.60 -55.34 15.77
CA ALA A 8 -75.34 -55.19 15.03
C ALA A 8 -75.55 -54.53 13.65
N THR A 9 -76.69 -54.78 13.00
CA THR A 9 -77.01 -54.16 11.70
C THR A 9 -77.47 -52.72 11.80
N ALA A 10 -78.00 -52.28 12.95
CA ALA A 10 -78.37 -50.88 13.17
C ALA A 10 -77.15 -49.98 13.41
N ILE A 11 -76.09 -50.50 14.06
CA ILE A 11 -74.83 -49.76 14.25
C ILE A 11 -74.07 -49.63 12.92
N LEU A 12 -74.08 -50.67 12.07
CA LEU A 12 -73.46 -50.64 10.75
C LEU A 12 -74.19 -49.76 9.72
N HIS A 13 -75.44 -49.34 9.98
CA HIS A 13 -76.17 -48.43 9.09
C HIS A 13 -75.85 -46.95 9.36
N ASP A 14 -75.34 -46.61 10.55
CA ASP A 14 -74.96 -45.25 10.95
C ASP A 14 -73.48 -44.93 10.62
N GLU A 15 -72.63 -45.94 10.45
CA GLU A 15 -71.21 -45.76 10.10
C GLU A 15 -70.95 -45.39 8.62
N ARG A 16 -71.97 -45.48 7.75
CA ARG A 16 -71.82 -45.09 6.33
C ARG A 16 -71.61 -43.57 6.17
N GLY A 17 -72.12 -42.76 7.10
CA GLY A 17 -71.88 -41.31 7.14
C GLY A 17 -70.50 -40.94 7.67
N SER A 18 -69.99 -41.68 8.66
CA SER A 18 -68.68 -41.41 9.29
C SER A 18 -67.51 -41.77 8.37
N ALA A 19 -67.63 -42.83 7.57
CA ALA A 19 -66.61 -43.21 6.59
C ALA A 19 -66.40 -42.14 5.51
N LEU A 20 -67.48 -41.53 5.01
CA LEU A 20 -67.40 -40.42 4.05
C LEU A 20 -66.73 -39.19 4.68
N ALA A 21 -67.11 -38.85 5.92
CA ALA A 21 -66.53 -37.72 6.64
C ALA A 21 -65.02 -37.93 6.87
N MET A 22 -64.59 -39.14 7.26
CA MET A 22 -63.18 -39.48 7.44
C MET A 22 -62.39 -39.41 6.12
N ALA A 23 -62.96 -39.92 5.02
CA ALA A 23 -62.35 -39.83 3.70
C ALA A 23 -62.21 -38.38 3.21
N MET A 24 -63.21 -37.52 3.47
CA MET A 24 -63.14 -36.09 3.16
C MET A 24 -62.04 -35.40 3.98
N ILE A 25 -61.99 -35.64 5.30
CA ILE A 25 -60.94 -35.07 6.17
C ILE A 25 -59.56 -35.51 5.68
N PHE A 26 -59.39 -36.79 5.36
CA PHE A 26 -58.13 -37.33 4.86
C PHE A 26 -57.74 -36.71 3.51
N THR A 27 -58.69 -36.56 2.59
CA THR A 27 -58.45 -35.94 1.27
C THR A 27 -58.05 -34.47 1.42
N VAL A 28 -58.70 -33.72 2.32
CA VAL A 28 -58.34 -32.33 2.62
C VAL A 28 -56.95 -32.26 3.25
N ALA A 29 -56.63 -33.13 4.20
CA ALA A 29 -55.31 -33.18 4.84
C ALA A 29 -54.19 -33.52 3.83
N LEU A 30 -54.44 -34.45 2.91
CA LEU A 30 -53.51 -34.77 1.81
C LEU A 30 -53.36 -33.60 0.85
N THR A 31 -54.44 -32.90 0.52
CA THR A 31 -54.40 -31.74 -0.39
C THR A 31 -53.61 -30.58 0.24
N ILE A 32 -53.83 -30.28 1.52
CA ILE A 32 -53.08 -29.26 2.26
C ILE A 32 -51.60 -29.64 2.33
N SER A 33 -51.28 -30.90 2.64
CA SER A 33 -49.91 -31.40 2.66
C SER A 33 -49.25 -31.29 1.28
N GLY A 34 -49.96 -31.66 0.20
CA GLY A 34 -49.48 -31.53 -1.17
C GLY A 34 -49.17 -30.09 -1.57
N LEU A 35 -50.04 -29.14 -1.22
CA LEU A 35 -49.81 -27.71 -1.44
C LEU A 35 -48.62 -27.18 -0.63
N ALA A 36 -48.46 -27.65 0.61
CA ALA A 36 -47.32 -27.29 1.45
C ALA A 36 -45.98 -27.75 0.84
N PHE A 37 -45.91 -28.98 0.32
CA PHE A 37 -44.72 -29.48 -0.38
C PHE A 37 -44.42 -28.70 -1.67
N LEU A 38 -45.44 -28.34 -2.45
CA LEU A 38 -45.25 -27.52 -3.65
C LEU A 38 -44.69 -26.14 -3.31
N LYS A 39 -45.22 -25.50 -2.26
CA LYS A 39 -44.73 -24.20 -1.80
C LYS A 39 -43.29 -24.30 -1.28
N MET A 40 -42.97 -25.34 -0.51
CA MET A 40 -41.60 -25.60 -0.03
C MET A 40 -40.62 -25.75 -1.21
N GLY A 41 -41.01 -26.42 -2.29
CA GLY A 41 -40.20 -26.53 -3.50
C GLY A 41 -39.99 -25.19 -4.21
N GLU A 42 -41.00 -24.33 -4.28
CA GLU A 42 -40.87 -22.97 -4.83
C GLU A 42 -39.89 -22.12 -4.00
N ASP A 43 -40.02 -22.16 -2.66
CA ASP A 43 -39.15 -21.43 -1.74
C ASP A 43 -37.68 -21.91 -1.84
N GLU A 44 -37.45 -23.21 -2.02
CA GLU A 44 -36.11 -23.78 -2.21
C GLU A 44 -35.47 -23.26 -3.51
N VAL A 45 -36.21 -23.26 -4.62
CA VAL A 45 -35.72 -22.74 -5.91
C VAL A 45 -35.37 -21.25 -5.81
N ILE A 46 -36.21 -20.45 -5.15
CA ILE A 46 -35.94 -19.02 -4.94
C ILE A 46 -34.71 -18.83 -4.05
N SER A 47 -34.56 -19.64 -3.00
CA SER A 47 -33.41 -19.60 -2.09
C SER A 47 -32.11 -19.94 -2.83
N VAL A 48 -32.08 -21.03 -3.61
CA VAL A 48 -30.93 -21.44 -4.42
C VAL A 48 -30.58 -20.34 -5.42
N LYS A 49 -31.56 -19.75 -6.11
CA LYS A 49 -31.31 -18.63 -7.03
C LYS A 49 -30.66 -17.44 -6.32
N ARG A 50 -31.15 -17.04 -5.14
CA ARG A 50 -30.54 -15.96 -4.35
C ARG A 50 -29.13 -16.30 -3.89
N GLN A 51 -28.85 -17.54 -3.52
CA GLN A 51 -27.50 -17.98 -3.18
C GLN A 51 -26.56 -17.93 -4.39
N MET A 52 -27.02 -18.36 -5.57
CA MET A 52 -26.27 -18.23 -6.81
C MET A 52 -25.99 -16.76 -7.15
N ASP A 53 -27.00 -15.89 -7.07
CA ASP A 53 -26.85 -14.45 -7.33
C ASP A 53 -25.86 -13.81 -6.34
N LYS A 54 -25.86 -14.24 -5.05
CA LYS A 54 -24.89 -13.80 -4.03
C LYS A 54 -23.45 -14.20 -4.38
N ILE A 55 -23.22 -15.46 -4.74
CA ILE A 55 -21.89 -15.96 -5.11
C ILE A 55 -21.40 -15.25 -6.38
N GLN A 56 -22.28 -15.07 -7.37
CA GLN A 56 -21.95 -14.33 -8.59
C GLN A 56 -21.61 -12.87 -8.31
N ALA A 57 -22.38 -12.18 -7.46
CA ALA A 57 -22.09 -10.80 -7.08
C ALA A 57 -20.73 -10.71 -6.36
N LEU A 58 -20.43 -11.65 -5.45
CA LEU A 58 -19.16 -11.68 -4.75
C LEU A 58 -17.97 -11.82 -5.73
N HIS A 59 -18.02 -12.80 -6.63
CA HIS A 59 -16.95 -12.99 -7.63
C HIS A 59 -16.82 -11.81 -8.58
N LEU A 60 -17.92 -11.14 -8.90
CA LEU A 60 -17.89 -9.95 -9.72
C LEU A 60 -17.21 -8.77 -8.99
N ALA A 61 -17.47 -8.60 -7.69
CA ALA A 61 -16.79 -7.61 -6.84
C ALA A 61 -15.28 -7.92 -6.70
N GLU A 62 -14.92 -9.19 -6.45
CA GLU A 62 -13.52 -9.63 -6.43
C GLU A 62 -12.81 -9.34 -7.78
N GLY A 63 -13.50 -9.58 -8.89
CA GLY A 63 -13.02 -9.25 -10.23
C GLY A 63 -12.82 -7.74 -10.44
N GLY A 64 -13.72 -6.92 -9.87
CA GLY A 64 -13.59 -5.46 -9.82
C GLY A 64 -12.34 -4.99 -9.08
N ILE A 65 -12.07 -5.56 -7.90
CA ILE A 65 -10.85 -5.32 -7.13
C ILE A 65 -9.59 -5.69 -7.93
N ARG A 66 -9.53 -6.91 -8.48
CA ARG A 66 -8.36 -7.38 -9.25
C ARG A 66 -8.07 -6.47 -10.44
N ARG A 67 -9.12 -6.01 -11.13
CA ARG A 67 -8.98 -5.10 -12.27
C ARG A 67 -8.50 -3.71 -11.84
N ALA A 68 -8.99 -3.21 -10.71
CA ALA A 68 -8.52 -1.93 -10.16
C ALA A 68 -7.05 -2.01 -9.75
N LEU A 69 -6.64 -3.04 -9.01
CA LEU A 69 -5.24 -3.26 -8.64
C LEU A 69 -4.33 -3.35 -9.87
N TRP A 70 -4.72 -4.13 -10.89
CA TRP A 70 -3.98 -4.22 -12.15
C TRP A 70 -3.77 -2.86 -12.85
N ARG A 71 -4.73 -1.92 -12.70
CA ARG A 71 -4.60 -0.55 -13.22
C ARG A 71 -3.67 0.29 -12.35
N MET A 72 -3.79 0.17 -11.03
CA MET A 72 -2.92 0.86 -10.06
C MET A 72 -1.45 0.45 -10.25
N GLU A 73 -1.17 -0.82 -10.47
CA GLU A 73 0.18 -1.35 -10.75
C GLU A 73 0.87 -0.73 -11.98
N ARG A 74 0.10 -0.23 -12.95
CA ARG A 74 0.63 0.30 -14.22
C ARG A 74 0.69 1.81 -14.30
N LEU A 75 0.02 2.50 -13.39
CA LEU A 75 -0.21 3.92 -13.46
C LEU A 75 0.43 4.62 -12.26
N PRO A 76 0.87 5.88 -12.42
CA PRO A 76 1.42 6.63 -11.31
C PRO A 76 0.37 6.84 -10.21
N GLU A 77 0.81 6.90 -8.96
CA GLU A 77 -0.05 7.08 -7.76
C GLU A 77 -1.01 8.27 -7.89
N SER A 78 -0.58 9.37 -8.53
CA SER A 78 -1.40 10.56 -8.78
C SER A 78 -2.65 10.29 -9.61
N GLU A 79 -2.66 9.20 -10.38
CA GLU A 79 -3.76 8.83 -11.28
C GLU A 79 -4.67 7.75 -10.67
N TRP A 80 -4.30 7.13 -9.56
CA TRP A 80 -5.01 5.98 -9.01
C TRP A 80 -6.48 6.26 -8.74
N THR A 81 -6.82 7.38 -8.11
CA THR A 81 -8.21 7.76 -7.82
C THR A 81 -9.09 7.79 -9.07
N THR A 82 -8.53 8.20 -10.21
CA THR A 82 -9.27 8.29 -11.47
C THR A 82 -9.42 6.93 -12.14
N TRP A 83 -8.39 6.08 -12.10
CA TRP A 83 -8.36 4.83 -12.88
C TRP A 83 -8.81 3.59 -12.12
N ALA A 84 -8.59 3.56 -10.81
CA ALA A 84 -9.11 2.53 -9.91
C ALA A 84 -10.61 2.71 -9.67
N THR A 85 -11.13 3.93 -9.83
CA THR A 85 -12.57 4.22 -9.76
C THR A 85 -13.22 4.02 -11.12
N PHE A 86 -14.11 3.03 -11.24
CA PHE A 86 -14.82 2.75 -12.49
C PHE A 86 -16.16 2.05 -12.25
N SER A 87 -17.05 2.15 -13.24
CA SER A 87 -18.28 1.34 -13.29
C SER A 87 -18.33 0.58 -14.61
N ASP A 88 -18.72 -0.68 -14.55
CA ASP A 88 -18.88 -1.57 -15.70
C ASP A 88 -20.20 -2.33 -15.57
N THR A 89 -20.93 -2.47 -16.67
CA THR A 89 -22.17 -3.25 -16.72
C THR A 89 -22.00 -4.33 -17.75
N ASN A 90 -21.85 -5.57 -17.28
CA ASN A 90 -21.90 -6.74 -18.11
C ASN A 90 -23.34 -7.24 -18.15
N GLY A 91 -23.77 -7.91 -19.23
CA GLY A 91 -25.17 -8.36 -19.38
C GLY A 91 -25.68 -9.26 -18.23
N THR A 92 -24.79 -9.75 -17.37
CA THR A 92 -25.07 -10.54 -16.17
C THR A 92 -25.10 -9.71 -14.87
N GLY A 93 -24.59 -8.48 -14.83
CA GLY A 93 -24.43 -7.69 -13.60
C GLY A 93 -23.69 -6.36 -13.77
N ALA A 94 -23.80 -5.48 -12.78
CA ALA A 94 -23.01 -4.26 -12.71
C ALA A 94 -21.93 -4.38 -11.63
N VAL A 95 -20.77 -3.78 -11.85
CA VAL A 95 -19.71 -3.60 -10.86
C VAL A 95 -19.29 -2.15 -10.83
N GLU A 96 -19.11 -1.63 -9.63
CA GLU A 96 -18.57 -0.31 -9.36
C GLU A 96 -17.39 -0.47 -8.41
N THR A 97 -16.26 0.13 -8.74
CA THR A 97 -15.09 0.19 -7.87
C THR A 97 -14.79 1.64 -7.58
N VAL A 98 -14.44 1.95 -6.34
CA VAL A 98 -14.10 3.29 -5.85
C VAL A 98 -12.84 3.19 -5.01
N TYR A 99 -11.84 4.01 -5.31
CA TYR A 99 -10.64 4.15 -4.50
C TYR A 99 -10.66 5.47 -3.74
N ASP A 100 -10.51 5.39 -2.43
CA ASP A 100 -10.34 6.55 -1.56
C ASP A 100 -8.86 6.69 -1.18
N SER A 101 -8.19 7.70 -1.75
CA SER A 101 -6.78 8.00 -1.50
C SER A 101 -6.50 8.52 -0.09
N THR A 102 -7.52 8.97 0.64
CA THR A 102 -7.35 9.45 2.03
C THR A 102 -7.34 8.31 3.02
N SER A 103 -8.27 7.36 2.88
CA SER A 103 -8.30 6.15 3.72
C SER A 103 -7.45 5.00 3.18
N MET A 104 -6.91 5.14 1.97
CA MET A 104 -6.21 4.07 1.24
C MET A 104 -7.06 2.80 1.07
N VAL A 105 -8.39 2.95 0.98
CA VAL A 105 -9.32 1.82 0.84
C VAL A 105 -9.85 1.74 -0.59
N LEU A 106 -9.79 0.54 -1.15
CA LEU A 106 -10.40 0.20 -2.44
C LEU A 106 -11.66 -0.62 -2.19
N THR A 107 -12.80 -0.09 -2.61
CA THR A 107 -14.12 -0.70 -2.43
C THR A 107 -14.67 -1.12 -3.77
N SER A 108 -15.09 -2.38 -3.94
CA SER A 108 -15.81 -2.85 -5.11
C SER A 108 -17.17 -3.39 -4.74
N THR A 109 -18.21 -2.82 -5.34
CA THR A 109 -19.61 -3.15 -5.15
C THR A 109 -20.16 -3.76 -6.43
N ALA A 110 -20.65 -4.99 -6.36
CA ALA A 110 -21.26 -5.68 -7.47
C ALA A 110 -22.75 -5.94 -7.23
N THR A 111 -23.54 -5.79 -8.29
CA THR A 111 -24.99 -5.96 -8.29
C THR A 111 -25.41 -7.01 -9.32
N ILE A 112 -26.04 -8.10 -8.85
CA ILE A 112 -26.68 -9.14 -9.68
C ILE A 112 -28.16 -9.17 -9.34
N GLY A 113 -29.01 -8.71 -10.28
CA GLY A 113 -30.45 -8.61 -10.05
C GLY A 113 -30.78 -7.64 -8.91
N LYS A 114 -31.20 -8.18 -7.75
CA LYS A 114 -31.48 -7.40 -6.52
C LYS A 114 -30.45 -7.62 -5.41
N VAL A 115 -29.45 -8.45 -5.67
CA VAL A 115 -28.41 -8.79 -4.70
C VAL A 115 -27.22 -7.87 -4.93
N VAL A 116 -26.78 -7.22 -3.84
CA VAL A 116 -25.59 -6.37 -3.82
C VAL A 116 -24.56 -7.01 -2.90
N ARG A 117 -23.29 -7.03 -3.32
CA ARG A 117 -22.15 -7.46 -2.51
C ARG A 117 -20.99 -6.49 -2.66
N THR A 118 -20.35 -6.19 -1.54
CA THR A 118 -19.26 -5.23 -1.45
C THR A 118 -18.03 -5.93 -0.87
N VAL A 119 -16.88 -5.67 -1.49
CA VAL A 119 -15.56 -6.11 -1.04
C VAL A 119 -14.70 -4.88 -0.82
N MET A 120 -14.08 -4.78 0.34
CA MET A 120 -13.20 -3.68 0.70
C MET A 120 -11.80 -4.25 0.98
N ILE A 121 -10.79 -3.63 0.39
CA ILE A 121 -9.40 -3.94 0.71
C ILE A 121 -8.69 -2.65 1.14
N GLU A 122 -7.83 -2.78 2.13
CA GLU A 122 -6.88 -1.74 2.48
C GLU A 122 -5.65 -1.89 1.58
N VAL A 123 -5.24 -0.79 0.95
CA VAL A 123 -4.11 -0.74 0.04
C VAL A 123 -2.94 -0.13 0.78
N GLU A 124 -1.99 -0.97 1.16
CA GLU A 124 -0.72 -0.51 1.71
C GLU A 124 0.27 -0.32 0.56
N VAL A 125 0.84 0.89 0.48
CA VAL A 125 1.86 1.23 -0.52
C VAL A 125 3.20 1.18 0.17
N ASP A 126 3.96 0.14 -0.13
CA ASP A 126 5.31 -0.03 0.38
C ASP A 126 6.29 0.84 -0.42
N ARG A 127 6.95 1.79 0.25
CA ARG A 127 7.89 2.73 -0.37
C ARG A 127 9.31 2.48 0.10
N PRO A 128 10.33 2.79 -0.73
CA PRO A 128 11.73 2.73 -0.31
C PRO A 128 12.06 3.52 0.97
N THR A 129 11.31 4.57 1.28
CA THR A 129 11.49 5.35 2.52
C THR A 129 10.88 4.74 3.76
N ASP A 130 9.98 3.76 3.61
CA ASP A 130 9.33 3.07 4.74
C ASP A 130 10.28 2.02 5.36
N HIS A 131 11.46 1.85 4.78
CA HIS A 131 12.51 0.92 5.22
C HIS A 131 13.77 1.67 5.62
N ILE A 132 14.57 1.09 6.51
CA ILE A 132 15.82 1.71 6.92
C ILE A 132 16.86 1.71 5.80
N VAL A 133 16.88 0.65 4.99
CA VAL A 133 17.69 0.55 3.78
C VAL A 133 16.85 -0.04 2.65
N ALA A 134 16.75 0.70 1.56
CA ALA A 134 16.11 0.26 0.32
C ALA A 134 17.11 0.28 -0.84
N TYR A 135 17.19 -0.84 -1.57
CA TYR A 135 18.17 -1.05 -2.63
C TYR A 135 17.60 -1.81 -3.83
N THR A 136 18.26 -1.75 -4.98
CA THR A 136 17.89 -2.55 -6.17
C THR A 136 18.90 -3.64 -6.49
N SER A 137 20.18 -3.42 -6.22
CA SER A 137 21.29 -4.30 -6.63
C SER A 137 21.84 -5.11 -5.48
N GLY A 138 22.00 -4.53 -4.29
CA GLY A 138 22.43 -5.28 -3.12
C GLY A 138 22.69 -4.42 -1.88
N LEU A 139 22.76 -5.12 -0.74
CA LEU A 139 23.25 -4.62 0.54
C LEU A 139 24.44 -5.48 0.96
N ILE A 140 25.60 -4.85 1.14
CA ILE A 140 26.84 -5.49 1.56
C ILE A 140 27.25 -4.91 2.91
N VAL A 141 27.52 -5.77 3.89
CA VAL A 141 27.92 -5.37 5.24
C VAL A 141 29.25 -6.03 5.60
N HIS A 142 30.29 -5.23 5.84
CA HIS A 142 31.67 -5.68 6.12
C HIS A 142 32.09 -5.46 7.58
N GLY A 143 31.90 -6.49 8.45
CA GLY A 143 32.36 -6.53 9.85
C GLY A 143 31.80 -5.41 10.75
N SER A 144 32.03 -5.33 12.06
CA SER A 144 31.68 -6.33 13.09
C SER A 144 30.76 -5.74 14.18
N SER A 145 30.16 -4.58 13.96
CA SER A 145 29.23 -3.98 14.94
C SER A 145 28.38 -2.91 14.27
N GLY A 146 27.10 -3.22 14.08
CA GLY A 146 26.13 -2.20 13.76
C GLY A 146 24.72 -2.66 14.05
N THR A 147 23.85 -1.70 14.28
CA THR A 147 22.44 -1.91 14.60
C THR A 147 21.60 -1.38 13.47
N PHE A 148 20.61 -2.18 13.07
CA PHE A 148 19.47 -1.70 12.30
C PHE A 148 18.33 -1.61 13.31
N SER A 149 17.82 -0.42 13.59
CA SER A 149 16.52 -0.32 14.26
C SER A 149 15.44 -0.58 13.22
N SER A 150 14.49 -1.48 13.52
CA SER A 150 13.31 -1.77 12.68
C SER A 150 12.69 -0.48 12.14
N PRO A 151 12.16 -0.46 10.90
CA PRO A 151 11.82 -1.56 9.98
C PRO A 151 13.01 -2.12 9.18
N ASP A 152 12.74 -3.24 8.50
CA ASP A 152 13.71 -4.10 7.81
C ASP A 152 14.42 -3.40 6.62
N THR A 153 15.38 -4.11 6.05
CA THR A 153 16.03 -3.76 4.78
C THR A 153 15.31 -4.47 3.63
N VAL A 154 14.92 -3.76 2.57
CA VAL A 154 14.12 -4.33 1.47
C VAL A 154 14.72 -4.03 0.10
N GLN A 155 14.60 -5.01 -0.80
CA GLN A 155 14.97 -4.85 -2.20
C GLN A 155 13.74 -4.44 -3.03
N PHE A 156 13.89 -3.40 -3.85
CA PHE A 156 12.89 -2.92 -4.78
C PHE A 156 13.31 -3.18 -6.24
N ASP A 157 12.34 -3.28 -7.14
CA ASP A 157 12.60 -3.39 -8.59
C ASP A 157 13.11 -2.08 -9.20
N ALA A 158 12.69 -0.95 -8.62
CA ALA A 158 13.10 0.39 -9.02
C ALA A 158 13.17 1.30 -7.79
N LEU A 159 13.98 2.35 -7.88
CA LEU A 159 14.10 3.41 -6.88
C LEU A 159 13.47 4.70 -7.40
N PRO A 160 13.10 5.64 -6.50
CA PRO A 160 12.58 6.92 -6.93
C PRO A 160 13.62 7.71 -7.74
N THR A 161 13.13 8.54 -8.66
CA THR A 161 13.95 9.50 -9.39
C THR A 161 13.78 10.88 -8.78
N VAL A 162 14.88 11.62 -8.63
CA VAL A 162 14.87 12.97 -8.05
C VAL A 162 14.77 14.04 -9.14
N ASP A 163 13.89 15.03 -8.93
CA ASP A 163 13.80 16.24 -9.74
C ASP A 163 14.86 17.24 -9.27
N LEU A 164 15.99 17.27 -9.97
CA LEU A 164 17.10 18.18 -9.65
C LEU A 164 16.75 19.65 -9.90
N ASP A 165 15.86 19.94 -10.84
CA ASP A 165 15.45 21.31 -11.13
C ASP A 165 14.64 21.88 -9.96
N TYR A 166 13.81 21.06 -9.32
CA TYR A 166 13.10 21.40 -8.08
C TYR A 166 14.08 21.85 -6.99
N TYR A 167 15.07 21.02 -6.65
CA TYR A 167 16.03 21.32 -5.60
C TYR A 167 16.93 22.50 -5.94
N ARG A 168 17.34 22.65 -7.19
CA ARG A 168 18.11 23.81 -7.64
C ARG A 168 17.33 25.11 -7.46
N ASN A 169 16.05 25.13 -7.83
CA ASN A 169 15.24 26.35 -7.79
C ASN A 169 14.93 26.78 -6.34
N LEU A 170 14.95 25.84 -5.38
CA LEU A 170 14.79 26.10 -3.95
C LEU A 170 16.12 26.28 -3.20
N ALA A 171 17.26 26.12 -3.88
CA ALA A 171 18.56 26.18 -3.25
C ALA A 171 18.84 27.56 -2.65
N SER A 172 19.16 27.59 -1.35
CA SER A 172 19.70 28.79 -0.69
C SER A 172 21.10 29.12 -1.23
N TYR A 173 21.87 28.09 -1.58
CA TYR A 173 23.23 28.21 -2.08
C TYR A 173 23.46 27.31 -3.28
N VAL A 174 23.96 27.88 -4.38
CA VAL A 174 24.31 27.14 -5.60
C VAL A 174 25.81 27.28 -5.87
N TYR A 175 26.49 26.15 -6.05
CA TYR A 175 27.92 26.08 -6.29
C TYR A 175 28.22 25.47 -7.66
N GLY A 176 29.12 26.11 -8.41
CA GLY A 176 29.50 25.64 -9.75
C GLY A 176 28.53 26.08 -10.84
N ARG A 177 28.60 25.39 -11.99
CA ARG A 177 27.77 25.61 -13.18
C ARG A 177 27.39 24.24 -13.78
N PRO A 178 26.30 24.14 -14.57
CA PRO A 178 25.87 22.86 -15.15
C PRO A 178 26.94 22.09 -15.94
N ASP A 179 27.91 22.80 -16.51
CA ASP A 179 29.03 22.28 -17.30
C ASP A 179 30.31 22.07 -16.49
N SER A 180 30.26 22.24 -15.17
CA SER A 180 31.43 22.26 -14.28
C SER A 180 31.61 20.93 -13.57
N LEU A 181 32.78 20.31 -13.74
CA LEU A 181 33.24 19.13 -12.96
C LEU A 181 34.01 19.56 -11.70
N VAL A 182 33.57 20.63 -11.04
CA VAL A 182 34.31 21.19 -9.90
C VAL A 182 33.91 20.47 -8.63
N THR A 183 34.91 20.06 -7.86
CA THR A 183 34.70 19.55 -6.51
C THR A 183 34.56 20.72 -5.53
N LYS A 184 33.38 20.89 -4.96
CA LYS A 184 33.15 21.87 -3.89
C LYS A 184 33.58 21.27 -2.56
N LYS A 185 34.50 21.94 -1.88
CA LYS A 185 34.96 21.56 -0.54
C LYS A 185 34.20 22.36 0.52
N PHE A 186 33.67 21.66 1.50
CA PHE A 186 33.06 22.23 2.71
C PHE A 186 33.90 21.78 3.91
N ASP A 187 34.35 22.73 4.71
CA ASP A 187 35.22 22.51 5.87
C ASP A 187 34.84 23.43 7.06
N THR A 188 33.62 23.95 7.05
CA THR A 188 33.07 24.85 8.07
C THR A 188 31.57 24.60 8.26
N THR A 189 31.00 25.15 9.34
CA THR A 189 29.54 25.30 9.47
C THR A 189 28.97 26.05 8.27
N LEU A 190 27.92 25.49 7.69
CA LEU A 190 27.18 26.06 6.56
C LEU A 190 25.95 26.80 7.05
N GLY A 191 25.44 27.74 6.24
CA GLY A 191 24.15 28.36 6.51
C GLY A 191 23.02 27.35 6.37
N ASP A 192 21.89 27.58 7.06
CA ASP A 192 20.75 26.67 6.94
C ASP A 192 20.14 26.72 5.53
N GLY A 193 19.61 25.58 5.06
CA GLY A 193 18.90 25.48 3.78
C GLY A 193 19.50 24.48 2.80
N ILE A 194 19.09 24.59 1.53
CA ILE A 194 19.50 23.66 0.48
C ILE A 194 20.79 24.16 -0.19
N HIS A 195 21.82 23.33 -0.15
CA HIS A 195 23.11 23.53 -0.82
C HIS A 195 23.18 22.67 -2.07
N PHE A 196 23.10 23.29 -3.25
CA PHE A 196 23.15 22.61 -4.53
C PHE A 196 24.53 22.75 -5.18
N VAL A 197 25.17 21.63 -5.51
CA VAL A 197 26.51 21.56 -6.10
C VAL A 197 26.42 20.95 -7.49
N TYR A 198 26.86 21.71 -8.49
CA TYR A 198 27.17 21.15 -9.80
C TYR A 198 28.58 20.54 -9.79
N GLY A 199 28.65 19.22 -9.80
CA GLY A 199 29.86 18.43 -9.66
C GLY A 199 29.92 17.68 -8.34
N ASP A 200 31.14 17.40 -7.88
CA ASP A 200 31.40 16.65 -6.66
C ASP A 200 31.36 17.54 -5.41
N ALA A 201 31.06 16.95 -4.26
CA ALA A 201 31.14 17.62 -2.96
C ALA A 201 32.05 16.83 -2.00
N ASP A 202 33.12 17.49 -1.53
CA ASP A 202 33.95 16.98 -0.43
C ASP A 202 33.48 17.63 0.88
N ILE A 203 32.87 16.84 1.75
CA ILE A 203 32.42 17.27 3.07
C ILE A 203 33.50 16.90 4.09
N LYS A 204 34.21 17.89 4.63
CA LYS A 204 35.34 17.68 5.53
C LYS A 204 34.98 17.94 6.98
N THR A 205 35.84 17.47 7.87
CA THR A 205 35.80 17.71 9.31
C THR A 205 35.45 19.15 9.65
N GLY A 206 34.47 19.32 10.54
CA GLY A 206 33.99 20.62 10.99
C GLY A 206 32.78 21.13 10.20
N THR A 207 32.32 20.40 9.18
CA THR A 207 31.08 20.74 8.47
C THR A 207 29.87 20.41 9.33
N GLN A 208 29.04 21.43 9.55
CA GLN A 208 27.73 21.30 10.21
C GLN A 208 26.69 21.97 9.33
N LEU A 209 25.55 21.33 9.13
CA LEU A 209 24.47 21.84 8.30
C LEU A 209 23.11 21.48 8.88
N ASN A 210 22.20 22.46 8.96
CA ASN A 210 20.76 22.19 9.08
C ASN A 210 20.09 22.47 7.73
N GLY A 211 19.94 21.44 6.91
CA GLY A 211 19.62 21.60 5.51
C GLY A 211 19.81 20.33 4.71
N THR A 212 19.98 20.52 3.40
CA THR A 212 20.16 19.44 2.44
C THR A 212 21.40 19.72 1.60
N ILE A 213 22.24 18.70 1.40
CA ILE A 213 23.30 18.74 0.39
C ILE A 213 22.81 17.97 -0.84
N VAL A 214 22.77 18.66 -1.98
CA VAL A 214 22.48 18.07 -3.28
C VAL A 214 23.72 18.20 -4.16
N ALA A 215 24.23 17.10 -4.69
CA ALA A 215 25.32 17.11 -5.64
C ALA A 215 24.93 16.33 -6.90
N THR A 216 25.32 16.85 -8.06
CA THR A 216 25.15 16.12 -9.33
C THR A 216 26.20 15.01 -9.47
N GLY A 217 27.39 15.18 -8.90
CA GLY A 217 28.47 14.18 -8.87
C GLY A 217 28.51 13.39 -7.56
N THR A 218 29.71 12.97 -7.17
CA THR A 218 29.94 12.20 -5.95
C THR A 218 29.97 13.10 -4.71
N ILE A 219 29.38 12.64 -3.61
CA ILE A 219 29.52 13.25 -2.28
C ILE A 219 30.48 12.39 -1.45
N ARG A 220 31.56 12.99 -0.94
CA ARG A 220 32.58 12.29 -0.13
C ARG A 220 32.68 12.89 1.25
N PHE A 221 32.57 12.05 2.28
CA PHE A 221 32.71 12.44 3.68
C PHE A 221 34.12 12.15 4.21
N TYR A 222 34.77 13.20 4.72
CA TYR A 222 36.11 13.17 5.28
C TYR A 222 36.09 13.68 6.72
N GLY A 223 35.78 12.81 7.68
CA GLY A 223 35.86 13.13 9.11
C GLY A 223 34.56 13.61 9.74
N GLU A 224 34.67 14.34 10.85
CA GLU A 224 33.57 14.66 11.76
C GLU A 224 32.61 15.67 11.12
N THR A 225 31.40 15.23 10.81
CA THR A 225 30.40 16.01 10.07
C THR A 225 29.03 15.71 10.64
N THR A 226 28.18 16.72 10.76
CA THR A 226 26.78 16.55 11.14
C THR A 226 25.87 17.23 10.13
N ILE A 227 24.95 16.48 9.54
CA ILE A 227 23.91 17.00 8.65
C ILE A 227 22.56 16.71 9.27
N ASN A 228 21.77 17.76 9.49
CA ASN A 228 20.39 17.66 9.98
C ASN A 228 19.44 18.10 8.87
N ALA A 229 18.60 17.19 8.39
CA ALA A 229 17.55 17.49 7.44
C ALA A 229 16.66 18.62 7.96
N GLN A 230 16.34 19.55 7.07
CA GLN A 230 15.42 20.65 7.37
C GLN A 230 13.99 20.21 7.13
N GLN A 231 13.09 20.55 8.05
CA GLN A 231 11.66 20.36 7.83
C GLN A 231 11.16 21.27 6.71
N VAL A 232 10.27 20.76 5.88
CA VAL A 232 9.63 21.55 4.83
C VAL A 232 8.78 22.66 5.49
N PRO A 233 8.74 23.90 4.94
CA PRO A 233 7.93 24.99 5.50
C PRO A 233 6.45 24.62 5.67
N LEU A 234 5.82 25.16 6.71
CA LEU A 234 4.40 24.91 7.05
C LEU A 234 3.42 25.22 5.90
N GLU A 235 3.78 26.16 5.03
CA GLU A 235 2.98 26.56 3.87
C GLU A 235 3.05 25.56 2.70
N SER A 236 3.96 24.59 2.76
CA SER A 236 4.13 23.59 1.71
C SER A 236 3.05 22.51 1.77
N PRO A 237 2.54 22.04 0.63
CA PRO A 237 1.62 20.91 0.59
C PRO A 237 2.25 19.59 1.07
N TYR A 238 3.58 19.55 1.25
CA TYR A 238 4.31 18.38 1.73
C TYR A 238 4.54 18.40 3.26
N TYR A 239 4.09 19.43 3.99
CA TYR A 239 4.19 19.44 5.44
C TYR A 239 3.40 18.26 6.05
N PRO A 240 3.93 17.53 7.06
CA PRO A 240 5.11 17.83 7.89
C PRO A 240 6.43 17.16 7.45
N ALA A 241 6.55 16.75 6.18
CA ALA A 241 7.74 16.05 5.69
C ALA A 241 9.04 16.88 5.84
N TYR A 242 10.16 16.17 5.77
CA TYR A 242 11.50 16.76 5.77
C TYR A 242 12.10 16.69 4.37
N TYR A 243 12.96 17.64 4.03
CA TYR A 243 13.86 17.45 2.90
C TYR A 243 14.87 16.34 3.24
N PRO A 244 15.40 15.60 2.25
CA PRO A 244 16.49 14.67 2.51
C PRO A 244 17.71 15.41 3.08
N ALA A 245 18.52 14.73 3.87
CA ALA A 245 19.78 15.30 4.34
C ALA A 245 20.82 15.36 3.21
N VAL A 246 20.87 14.29 2.40
CA VAL A 246 21.88 14.10 1.34
C VAL A 246 21.23 13.54 0.08
N ILE A 247 21.56 14.12 -1.08
CA ILE A 247 21.09 13.69 -2.39
C ILE A 247 22.28 13.66 -3.38
N GLY A 248 22.74 12.48 -3.77
CA GLY A 248 23.65 12.27 -4.90
C GLY A 248 22.85 11.86 -6.15
N ALA A 249 22.75 12.73 -7.16
CA ALA A 249 21.53 12.74 -7.99
C ALA A 249 21.65 12.55 -9.50
N SER A 250 22.80 12.76 -10.16
CA SER A 250 22.77 12.96 -11.63
C SER A 250 23.12 11.76 -12.51
N ALA A 251 23.65 10.67 -11.96
CA ALA A 251 23.96 9.47 -12.75
C ALA A 251 24.10 8.20 -11.90
N ALA A 252 24.14 7.03 -12.53
CA ALA A 252 24.57 5.78 -11.87
C ALA A 252 26.00 5.87 -11.26
N GLU A 253 26.77 6.89 -11.67
CA GLU A 253 28.10 7.20 -11.14
C GLU A 253 28.08 8.16 -9.94
N SER A 254 26.96 8.80 -9.60
CA SER A 254 26.90 9.64 -8.39
C SER A 254 26.82 8.73 -7.17
N SER A 255 27.94 8.63 -6.46
CA SER A 255 28.08 7.86 -5.23
C SER A 255 28.04 8.77 -4.00
N VAL A 256 27.69 8.18 -2.85
CA VAL A 256 27.92 8.79 -1.54
C VAL A 256 28.92 7.91 -0.80
N GLU A 257 30.12 8.45 -0.54
CA GLU A 257 31.27 7.67 -0.09
C GLU A 257 31.89 8.22 1.21
N GLY A 258 32.62 7.38 1.92
CA GLY A 258 33.51 7.77 3.00
C GLY A 258 32.89 7.56 4.38
N GLY A 259 33.30 8.33 5.36
CA GLY A 259 32.80 8.14 6.72
C GLY A 259 33.81 8.44 7.80
N SER A 260 33.31 8.52 9.02
CA SER A 260 34.11 8.65 10.24
C SER A 260 33.26 8.28 11.44
N PRO A 261 33.86 7.94 12.60
CA PRO A 261 33.09 7.56 13.78
C PRO A 261 32.13 8.64 14.28
N ASN A 262 32.34 9.89 13.83
CA ASN A 262 31.54 11.06 14.18
C ASN A 262 30.83 11.66 12.96
N LEU A 263 30.63 10.88 11.88
CA LEU A 263 29.74 11.26 10.79
C LEU A 263 28.31 10.93 11.21
N VAL A 264 27.48 11.97 11.36
CA VAL A 264 26.07 11.85 11.75
C VAL A 264 25.18 12.46 10.68
N ILE A 265 24.25 11.68 10.15
CA ILE A 265 23.26 12.13 9.16
C ILE A 265 21.87 11.92 9.73
N ASN A 266 21.20 13.02 10.08
CA ASN A 266 19.82 13.02 10.57
C ASN A 266 18.89 13.38 9.42
N GLY A 267 18.36 12.38 8.71
CA GLY A 267 17.50 12.56 7.54
C GLY A 267 17.71 11.47 6.49
N MET A 268 16.85 11.47 5.48
CA MET A 268 16.98 10.56 4.35
C MET A 268 18.29 10.79 3.59
N LEU A 269 18.99 9.71 3.25
CA LEU A 269 20.14 9.67 2.36
C LEU A 269 19.72 9.01 1.05
N TYR A 270 19.79 9.77 -0.04
CA TYR A 270 19.51 9.25 -1.39
C TYR A 270 20.76 9.30 -2.27
N SER A 271 20.99 8.23 -3.02
CA SER A 271 22.02 8.16 -4.05
C SER A 271 21.46 7.47 -5.30
N ALA A 272 21.64 8.08 -6.47
CA ALA A 272 21.32 7.46 -7.76
C ALA A 272 22.35 6.39 -8.19
N GLY A 273 23.52 6.33 -7.53
CA GLY A 273 24.59 5.36 -7.76
C GLY A 273 24.77 4.40 -6.58
N SER A 274 25.93 4.38 -5.94
CA SER A 274 26.16 3.58 -4.74
C SER A 274 26.22 4.45 -3.48
N VAL A 275 26.08 3.79 -2.33
CA VAL A 275 26.41 4.32 -1.01
C VAL A 275 27.47 3.40 -0.43
N ASP A 276 28.66 3.93 -0.12
CA ASP A 276 29.75 3.20 0.56
C ASP A 276 30.17 4.00 1.79
N LEU A 277 29.69 3.58 2.96
CA LEU A 277 29.89 4.32 4.20
C LEU A 277 30.68 3.52 5.23
N ASN A 278 31.69 4.17 5.81
CA ASN A 278 32.62 3.58 6.76
C ASN A 278 33.36 4.60 7.61
N PRO A 279 33.16 4.61 8.94
CA PRO A 279 31.94 4.29 9.68
C PRO A 279 30.89 5.42 9.61
N VAL A 280 29.66 5.20 10.09
CA VAL A 280 28.57 6.21 10.02
C VAL A 280 27.44 6.01 11.04
N GLU A 281 26.85 7.10 11.54
CA GLU A 281 25.54 7.11 12.21
C GLU A 281 24.50 7.78 11.30
N ILE A 282 23.39 7.09 11.00
CA ILE A 282 22.28 7.63 10.20
C ILE A 282 20.97 7.44 10.95
N ASN A 283 20.27 8.55 11.17
CA ASN A 283 18.91 8.57 11.68
C ASN A 283 17.99 8.93 10.51
N GLY A 284 17.50 7.92 9.78
CA GLY A 284 16.69 8.08 8.56
C GLY A 284 16.93 6.99 7.52
N PRO A 285 16.10 6.92 6.47
CA PRO A 285 16.20 5.89 5.44
C PRO A 285 17.37 6.12 4.48
N ILE A 286 18.02 5.03 4.06
CA ILE A 286 19.01 5.00 2.97
C ILE A 286 18.34 4.43 1.72
N VAL A 287 18.39 5.18 0.62
CA VAL A 287 17.80 4.77 -0.66
C VAL A 287 18.87 4.85 -1.75
N ALA A 288 19.39 3.70 -2.19
CA ALA A 288 20.42 3.65 -3.23
C ALA A 288 20.49 2.29 -3.93
N PRO A 289 20.87 2.22 -5.21
CA PRO A 289 21.01 0.95 -5.92
C PRO A 289 21.89 -0.09 -5.21
N LEU A 290 23.05 0.32 -4.71
CA LEU A 290 23.97 -0.52 -3.95
C LEU A 290 24.33 0.19 -2.65
N VAL A 291 24.21 -0.52 -1.53
CA VAL A 291 24.60 -0.02 -0.21
C VAL A 291 25.69 -0.91 0.37
N GLU A 292 26.86 -0.33 0.61
CA GLU A 292 27.99 -0.97 1.27
C GLU A 292 28.22 -0.26 2.61
N LEU A 293 28.17 -1.03 3.70
CA LEU A 293 28.40 -0.56 5.05
C LEU A 293 29.61 -1.29 5.61
N SER A 294 30.64 -0.56 5.99
CA SER A 294 31.85 -1.12 6.59
C SER A 294 32.16 -0.49 7.94
N GLY A 295 32.89 -1.21 8.79
CA GLY A 295 33.30 -0.68 10.09
C GLY A 295 32.18 -0.65 11.12
N SER A 296 32.07 0.44 11.88
CA SER A 296 30.98 0.64 12.83
C SER A 296 29.85 1.44 12.18
N PHE A 297 28.61 0.99 12.28
CA PHE A 297 27.48 1.78 11.80
C PHE A 297 26.32 1.73 12.78
N ASP A 298 25.58 2.82 12.92
CA ASP A 298 24.31 2.84 13.65
C ASP A 298 23.25 3.43 12.75
N LEU A 299 22.32 2.58 12.31
CA LEU A 299 21.22 2.98 11.46
C LEU A 299 19.96 2.91 12.32
N THR A 300 19.35 4.08 12.52
CA THR A 300 18.07 4.20 13.19
C THR A 300 17.01 4.71 12.23
N TYR A 301 15.89 4.01 12.16
CA TYR A 301 14.71 4.50 11.47
C TYR A 301 13.98 5.55 12.31
N ASP A 302 13.63 6.65 11.65
CA ASP A 302 12.81 7.72 12.20
C ASP A 302 11.71 8.05 11.20
N GLU A 303 10.47 7.82 11.62
CA GLU A 303 9.26 8.00 10.80
C GLU A 303 9.12 9.44 10.27
N ARG A 304 9.74 10.44 10.94
CA ARG A 304 9.73 11.82 10.46
C ARG A 304 10.47 11.99 9.13
N TYR A 305 11.48 11.16 8.90
CA TYR A 305 12.31 11.19 7.69
C TYR A 305 11.88 10.18 6.63
N SER A 306 10.87 9.33 6.90
CA SER A 306 10.30 8.40 5.92
C SER A 306 9.12 8.97 5.12
N LEU A 307 8.54 10.09 5.58
CA LEU A 307 7.51 10.80 4.82
C LEU A 307 8.04 11.23 3.45
N LYS A 308 7.18 11.15 2.43
CA LYS A 308 7.47 11.48 1.03
C LYS A 308 8.15 12.87 0.91
N PRO A 309 9.46 12.93 0.66
CA PRO A 309 10.13 14.21 0.43
C PRO A 309 9.65 14.81 -0.91
N PRO A 310 9.55 16.14 -0.97
CA PRO A 310 9.16 16.82 -2.20
C PRO A 310 10.25 16.67 -3.27
N GLY A 311 9.89 16.75 -4.56
CA GLY A 311 10.87 16.62 -5.64
C GLY A 311 11.32 15.19 -5.93
N PHE A 312 10.62 14.17 -5.41
CA PHE A 312 10.84 12.76 -5.74
C PHE A 312 9.65 12.19 -6.52
N GLN A 313 9.95 11.48 -7.60
CA GLN A 313 8.99 10.66 -8.33
C GLN A 313 9.20 9.21 -7.90
N TRP A 314 8.20 8.64 -7.24
CA TRP A 314 8.28 7.32 -6.64
C TRP A 314 7.82 6.25 -7.63
N PRO A 315 8.55 5.13 -7.75
CA PRO A 315 8.03 3.98 -8.46
C PRO A 315 6.76 3.52 -7.76
N VAL A 316 5.87 2.92 -8.53
CA VAL A 316 4.66 2.29 -8.03
C VAL A 316 5.11 1.19 -7.05
N GLY A 317 4.81 1.35 -5.75
CA GLY A 317 5.25 0.42 -4.71
C GLY A 317 4.67 -0.98 -4.85
N SER A 318 5.22 -1.95 -4.13
CA SER A 318 4.59 -3.26 -3.94
C SER A 318 3.29 -3.10 -3.17
N PHE A 319 2.24 -3.81 -3.63
CA PHE A 319 0.92 -3.78 -3.01
C PHE A 319 0.82 -4.89 -1.97
N SER A 320 0.57 -4.51 -0.72
CA SER A 320 0.10 -5.42 0.32
C SER A 320 -1.44 -5.32 0.33
N VAL A 321 -2.13 -6.43 0.07
CA VAL A 321 -3.59 -6.49 0.11
C VAL A 321 -3.98 -7.14 1.43
N ASN A 322 -4.36 -6.32 2.39
CA ASN A 322 -5.05 -6.80 3.58
C ASN A 322 -6.53 -6.93 3.24
N ILE A 323 -7.00 -8.17 3.11
CA ILE A 323 -8.41 -8.46 2.87
C ILE A 323 -9.16 -8.09 4.16
N GLY A 324 -9.78 -6.90 4.14
CA GLY A 324 -10.70 -6.44 5.16
C GLY A 324 -11.90 -7.39 5.26
N SER A 325 -12.52 -7.44 6.44
CA SER A 325 -13.65 -8.33 6.70
C SER A 325 -14.75 -8.21 5.64
N TRP A 326 -15.26 -9.35 5.17
CA TRP A 326 -16.45 -9.42 4.35
C TRP A 326 -17.62 -8.81 5.12
N ALA A 327 -17.95 -7.55 4.86
CA ALA A 327 -19.14 -6.93 5.44
C ALA A 327 -20.37 -7.49 4.69
N GLU A 328 -21.05 -8.46 5.30
CA GLU A 328 -22.40 -8.81 4.89
C GLU A 328 -23.37 -7.76 5.45
N GLU A 329 -23.73 -6.78 4.62
CA GLU A 329 -25.05 -6.13 4.74
C GLU A 329 -26.16 -7.01 4.12
#